data_AF-Q8RT57-F1
#
_entry.id   AF-Q8RT57-F1
#
_cell.length_a   1.000
_cell.length_b   1.000
_cell.length_c   1.000
_cell.angle_alpha   90.00
_cell.angle_beta   90.00
_cell.angle_gamma   90.00
#
_symmetry.space_group_name_H-M   'P 1'
#
loop_
_entity.id
_entity.type
_entity.pdbx_description
1 polymer ?
#
loop_
_entity_poly.entity_id
_entity_poly.type
_entity_poly.pdbx_seq_one_letter_code
_entity_poly.pdbx_strand_id
1 'polypeptide(L)'
;DNSGNLSTTSFLDYQTPTMDVSPPFEIRHIETPSVMTASGVKGMGESGLISAPAAVLNAVNDALSPFGSVLYELPATPEKIIRATKGIVDLEGPEDWSDLWDRAGVPALDRGPMDTE
;
A
#
# COMPACT_ATOMS: atom_id res chain seq x y z
N ASP A 1 -6.68 13.18 -16.71
CA ASP A 1 -8.14 13.29 -16.90
C ASP A 1 -8.57 12.35 -18.04
N ASN A 2 -9.85 12.37 -18.46
CA ASN A 2 -10.33 11.51 -19.56
C ASN A 2 -9.74 11.88 -20.94
N SER A 3 -9.03 13.01 -21.04
CA SER A 3 -8.33 13.45 -22.25
C SER A 3 -6.83 13.09 -22.23
N GLY A 4 -6.36 12.42 -21.17
CA GLY A 4 -4.95 12.04 -21.01
C GLY A 4 -4.05 13.15 -20.48
N ASN A 5 -4.60 14.29 -20.04
CA ASN A 5 -3.80 15.35 -19.44
C ASN A 5 -3.38 14.96 -18.03
N LEU A 6 -2.10 15.20 -17.69
CA LEU A 6 -1.59 15.07 -16.34
C LEU A 6 -2.07 16.25 -15.49
N SER A 7 -2.85 15.97 -14.44
CA SER A 7 -3.47 16.99 -13.60
C SER A 7 -2.63 17.42 -12.40
N THR A 8 -1.60 16.65 -12.04
CA THR A 8 -0.76 16.86 -10.84
C THR A 8 0.68 17.23 -11.22
N THR A 9 0.83 18.35 -11.93
CA THR A 9 2.12 18.77 -12.53
C THR A 9 2.95 19.70 -11.64
N SER A 10 2.46 20.02 -10.45
CA SER A 10 3.09 20.95 -9.52
C SER A 10 2.99 20.47 -8.07
N PHE A 11 3.81 21.01 -7.17
CA PHE A 11 3.67 20.74 -5.73
C PHE A 11 2.43 21.37 -5.08
N LEU A 12 1.65 22.18 -5.80
CA LEU A 12 0.33 22.61 -5.32
C LEU A 12 -0.67 21.44 -5.38
N ASP A 13 -0.52 20.58 -6.38
CA ASP A 13 -1.48 19.50 -6.69
C ASP A 13 -0.92 18.11 -6.35
N TYR A 14 0.40 17.96 -6.30
CA TYR A 14 1.11 16.76 -5.85
C TYR A 14 1.67 17.00 -4.44
N GLN A 15 0.89 16.64 -3.43
CA GLN A 15 1.27 16.86 -2.03
C GLN A 15 2.42 15.92 -1.63
N THR A 16 3.53 16.54 -1.21
CA THR A 16 4.65 15.84 -0.57
C THR A 16 4.57 16.03 0.94
N PRO A 17 4.96 15.03 1.74
CA PRO A 17 4.90 15.15 3.19
C PRO A 17 5.84 16.27 3.67
N THR A 18 5.29 17.19 4.45
CA THR A 18 5.99 18.27 5.14
C THR A 18 6.24 17.89 6.60
N MET A 19 7.03 18.69 7.32
CA MET A 19 7.40 18.40 8.71
C MET A 19 6.23 18.40 9.69
N ASP A 20 5.17 19.14 9.41
CA ASP A 20 3.96 19.23 10.25
C ASP A 20 3.05 18.01 10.15
N VAL A 21 3.16 17.21 9.08
CA VAL A 21 2.36 15.99 8.88
C VAL A 21 3.17 14.70 9.09
N SER A 22 4.50 14.81 9.19
CA SER A 22 5.37 13.65 9.45
C SER A 22 5.40 13.33 10.95
N PRO A 23 4.99 12.12 11.38
CA PRO A 23 5.04 11.75 12.79
C PRO A 23 6.49 11.55 13.26
N PRO A 24 6.76 11.63 14.57
CA PRO A 24 8.04 11.17 15.11
C PRO A 24 8.20 9.66 14.87
N PHE A 25 9.40 9.24 14.48
CA PHE A 25 9.73 7.83 14.24
C PHE A 25 10.43 7.21 15.44
N GLU A 26 9.96 6.05 15.88
CA GLU A 26 10.71 5.17 16.76
C GLU A 26 11.41 4.09 15.92
N ILE A 27 12.72 3.94 16.09
CA ILE A 27 13.54 3.00 15.33
C ILE A 27 14.21 2.02 16.30
N ARG A 28 14.01 0.73 16.07
CA ARG A 28 14.64 -0.38 16.80
C ARG A 28 15.37 -1.29 15.82
N HIS A 29 16.45 -1.91 16.28
CA HIS A 29 17.29 -2.77 15.46
C HIS A 29 17.30 -4.18 16.03
N ILE A 30 17.20 -5.15 15.12
CA ILE A 30 17.45 -6.57 15.38
C ILE A 30 18.40 -7.02 14.29
N GLU A 31 19.47 -7.72 14.67
CA GLU A 31 20.54 -8.07 13.77
C GLU A 31 20.58 -9.58 13.53
N THR A 32 20.45 -9.96 12.26
CA THR A 32 20.70 -11.33 11.78
C THR A 32 21.67 -11.23 10.60
N PRO A 33 22.99 -11.42 10.81
CA PRO A 33 23.99 -11.27 9.77
C PRO A 33 23.73 -12.16 8.54
N SER A 34 24.11 -11.69 7.35
CA SER A 34 24.08 -12.49 6.12
C SER A 34 25.27 -13.45 6.07
N VAL A 35 25.03 -14.72 5.75
CA VAL A 35 26.11 -15.68 5.45
C VAL A 35 26.71 -15.48 4.06
N MET A 36 26.08 -14.65 3.22
CA MET A 36 26.41 -14.48 1.80
C MET A 36 27.28 -13.25 1.52
N THR A 37 27.42 -12.33 2.47
CA THR A 37 28.22 -11.09 2.30
C THR A 37 29.43 -11.10 3.22
N ALA A 38 30.57 -10.61 2.74
CA ALA A 38 31.85 -10.69 3.46
C ALA A 38 31.82 -10.06 4.86
N SER A 39 30.97 -9.05 5.06
CA SER A 39 30.82 -8.34 6.34
C SER A 39 29.48 -8.62 7.05
N GLY A 40 28.69 -9.59 6.58
CA GLY A 40 27.38 -9.91 7.15
C GLY A 40 26.28 -8.87 6.92
N VAL A 41 26.55 -7.83 6.13
CA VAL A 41 25.62 -6.72 5.84
C VAL A 41 24.45 -7.13 4.94
N LYS A 42 23.32 -6.43 5.10
CA LYS A 42 22.10 -6.55 4.28
C LYS A 42 21.63 -5.17 3.82
N GLY A 43 21.00 -5.11 2.65
CA GLY A 43 20.35 -3.88 2.16
C GLY A 43 19.03 -3.59 2.90
N MET A 44 18.70 -2.31 3.06
CA MET A 44 17.50 -1.85 3.79
C MET A 44 16.85 -0.59 3.17
N GLY A 45 17.46 0.00 2.12
CA GLY A 45 17.07 1.33 1.62
C GLY A 45 15.60 1.46 1.18
N GLU A 46 15.01 0.37 0.71
CA GLU A 46 13.62 0.34 0.22
C GLU A 46 12.62 -0.18 1.26
N SER A 47 13.08 -0.79 2.36
CA SER A 47 12.22 -1.50 3.29
C SER A 47 11.18 -0.61 3.96
N GLY A 48 11.54 0.66 4.22
CA GLY A 48 10.59 1.66 4.70
C GLY A 48 9.47 1.95 3.69
N LEU A 49 9.81 2.06 2.41
CA LEU A 49 8.83 2.28 1.33
C LEU A 49 7.92 1.06 1.14
N ILE A 50 8.43 -0.15 1.36
CA ILE A 50 7.66 -1.39 1.21
C ILE A 50 6.66 -1.56 2.37
N SER A 51 7.14 -1.43 3.61
CA SER A 51 6.35 -1.78 4.80
C SER A 51 5.46 -0.66 5.32
N ALA A 52 5.90 0.60 5.22
CA ALA A 52 5.15 1.72 5.80
C ALA A 52 3.76 1.93 5.17
N PRO A 53 3.58 1.90 3.83
CA PRO A 53 2.25 2.08 3.24
C PRO A 53 1.25 1.01 3.68
N ALA A 54 1.69 -0.25 3.78
CA ALA A 54 0.86 -1.34 4.25
C ALA A 54 0.47 -1.17 5.74
N ALA A 55 1.44 -0.80 6.60
CA ALA A 55 1.17 -0.55 8.01
C ALA A 55 0.18 0.60 8.22
N VAL A 56 0.32 1.69 7.46
CA VAL A 56 -0.58 2.85 7.52
C VAL A 56 -1.99 2.49 7.05
N LEU A 57 -2.14 1.82 5.91
CA LEU A 57 -3.46 1.43 5.41
C LEU A 57 -4.17 0.45 6.37
N ASN A 58 -3.43 -0.49 6.95
CA ASN A 58 -3.98 -1.41 7.96
C ASN A 58 -4.46 -0.65 9.21
N ALA A 59 -3.71 0.35 9.68
CA ALA A 59 -4.14 1.19 10.80
C ALA A 59 -5.40 2.01 10.48
N VAL A 60 -5.50 2.53 9.24
CA VAL A 60 -6.72 3.20 8.77
C VAL A 60 -7.91 2.23 8.74
N ASN A 61 -7.73 1.02 8.23
CA ASN A 61 -8.78 -0.01 8.17
C ASN A 61 -9.20 -0.50 9.56
N ASP A 62 -8.27 -0.64 10.49
CA ASP A 62 -8.58 -0.93 11.89
C ASP A 62 -9.49 0.16 12.50
N ALA A 63 -9.17 1.43 12.26
CA ALA A 63 -10.00 2.57 12.68
C ALA A 63 -11.38 2.62 12.00
N LEU A 64 -11.50 2.06 10.78
CA LEU A 64 -12.77 1.97 10.03
C LEU A 64 -13.61 0.75 10.41
N SER A 65 -13.07 -0.20 11.17
CA SER A 65 -13.77 -1.44 11.57
C SER A 65 -15.15 -1.21 12.22
N PRO A 66 -15.40 -0.19 13.07
CA PRO A 66 -16.72 0.05 13.65
C PRO A 66 -17.79 0.47 12.62
N PHE A 67 -17.36 0.92 11.44
CA PHE A 67 -18.22 1.33 10.33
C PHE A 67 -18.43 0.21 9.29
N GLY A 68 -17.86 -0.98 9.51
CA GLY A 68 -18.00 -2.12 8.60
C GLY A 68 -17.42 -1.85 7.20
N SER A 69 -16.43 -0.97 7.09
CA SER A 69 -15.84 -0.53 5.82
C SER A 69 -14.34 -0.82 5.76
N VAL A 70 -13.84 -1.03 4.54
CA VAL A 70 -12.42 -1.30 4.26
C VAL A 70 -12.01 -0.50 3.02
N LEU A 71 -10.81 0.09 3.07
CA LEU A 71 -10.14 0.71 1.93
C LEU A 71 -9.07 -0.25 1.38
N TYR A 72 -9.08 -0.45 0.07
CA TYR A 72 -8.11 -1.29 -0.64
C TYR A 72 -7.06 -0.50 -1.42
N GLU A 73 -7.24 0.82 -1.53
CA GLU A 73 -6.43 1.66 -2.38
C GLU A 73 -5.79 2.82 -1.62
N LEU A 74 -4.61 3.21 -2.10
CA LEU A 74 -3.95 4.45 -1.73
C LEU A 74 -4.03 5.45 -2.91
N PRO A 75 -4.01 6.76 -2.63
CA PRO A 75 -3.92 7.37 -1.30
C PRO A 75 -5.24 7.32 -0.51
N ALA A 76 -5.15 7.09 0.80
CA ALA A 76 -6.29 7.17 1.72
C ALA A 76 -6.68 8.63 1.99
N THR A 77 -7.26 9.30 0.98
CA THR A 77 -7.61 10.72 1.07
C THR A 77 -8.74 10.96 2.10
N PRO A 78 -8.85 12.19 2.65
CA PRO A 78 -9.96 12.51 3.56
C PRO A 78 -11.34 12.23 2.97
N GLU A 79 -11.53 12.44 1.65
CA GLU A 79 -12.77 12.11 0.97
C GLU A 79 -13.09 10.61 1.01
N LYS A 80 -12.11 9.75 0.67
CA LYS A 80 -12.28 8.28 0.73
C LYS A 80 -12.60 7.82 2.16
N ILE A 81 -11.94 8.38 3.17
CA ILE A 81 -12.20 8.07 4.58
C ILE A 81 -13.61 8.52 5.01
N ILE A 82 -14.04 9.73 4.65
CA ILE A 82 -15.38 10.23 4.98
C ILE A 82 -16.48 9.39 4.31
N ARG A 83 -16.24 8.91 3.09
CA ARG A 83 -17.16 7.98 2.42
C ARG A 83 -17.23 6.63 3.15
N ALA A 84 -16.08 6.07 3.52
CA ALA A 84 -16.00 4.81 4.25
C ALA A 84 -16.72 4.90 5.62
N THR A 85 -16.58 5.99 6.36
CA THR A 85 -17.31 6.17 7.64
C THR A 85 -18.83 6.25 7.48
N LYS A 86 -19.33 6.53 6.27
CA LYS A 86 -20.77 6.50 5.93
C LYS A 86 -21.24 5.15 5.40
N GLY A 87 -20.38 4.12 5.42
CA GLY A 87 -20.66 2.80 4.85
C GLY A 87 -20.55 2.74 3.33
N ILE A 88 -20.01 3.78 2.68
CA ILE A 88 -19.76 3.79 1.23
C ILE A 88 -18.35 3.24 1.02
N VAL A 89 -18.29 1.97 0.63
CA VAL A 89 -17.05 1.29 0.24
C VAL A 89 -16.70 1.67 -1.21
N ASP A 90 -15.42 1.92 -1.49
CA ASP A 90 -14.96 2.03 -2.89
C ASP A 90 -15.13 0.64 -3.52
N LEU A 91 -15.94 0.56 -4.58
CA LEU A 91 -16.41 -0.71 -5.19
C LEU A 91 -15.46 -1.25 -6.26
N GLU A 92 -14.38 -0.55 -6.58
CA GLU A 92 -13.25 -1.16 -7.29
C GLU A 92 -12.51 -2.03 -6.27
N GLY A 93 -13.08 -3.20 -5.99
CA GLY A 93 -12.35 -4.28 -5.35
C GLY A 93 -11.11 -4.61 -6.20
N PRO A 94 -10.10 -5.30 -5.63
CA PRO A 94 -8.92 -5.65 -6.39
C PRO A 94 -9.34 -6.33 -7.69
N GLU A 95 -8.85 -5.82 -8.83
CA GLU A 95 -8.99 -6.54 -10.11
C GLU A 95 -8.62 -8.01 -9.85
N ASP A 96 -9.37 -8.95 -10.43
CA ASP A 96 -9.00 -10.35 -10.33
C ASP A 96 -7.57 -10.47 -10.88
N TRP A 97 -6.63 -10.78 -9.98
CA TRP A 97 -5.22 -10.79 -10.32
C TRP A 97 -4.91 -11.78 -11.45
N SER A 98 -5.79 -12.76 -11.69
CA SER A 98 -5.68 -13.66 -12.83
C SER A 98 -5.72 -12.93 -14.18
N ASP A 99 -6.51 -11.86 -14.33
CA ASP A 99 -6.60 -11.06 -15.55
C ASP A 99 -5.29 -10.29 -15.83
N LEU A 100 -4.58 -9.87 -14.78
CA LEU A 100 -3.27 -9.21 -14.92
C LEU A 100 -2.20 -10.18 -15.43
N TRP A 101 -2.21 -11.43 -14.95
CA TRP A 101 -1.27 -12.47 -15.40
C TRP A 101 -1.53 -12.88 -16.85
N ASP A 102 -2.81 -12.99 -17.24
CA ASP A 102 -3.21 -13.27 -18.61
C ASP A 102 -2.77 -12.15 -19.57
N ARG A 103 -2.90 -10.88 -19.16
CA ARG A 103 -2.41 -9.71 -19.93
C ARG A 103 -0.89 -9.67 -20.04
N ALA A 104 -0.18 -10.11 -19.01
CA ALA A 104 1.28 -10.16 -19.00
C ALA A 104 1.85 -11.31 -19.86
N GLY A 105 1.01 -12.23 -20.33
CA GLY A 105 1.43 -13.42 -21.08
C GLY A 105 2.32 -14.35 -20.25
N VAL A 106 2.27 -14.23 -18.92
CA VAL A 106 3.03 -15.07 -18.00
C VAL A 106 2.16 -16.27 -17.66
N PRO A 107 2.52 -17.50 -18.06
CA PRO A 107 1.77 -18.67 -17.64
C PRO A 107 1.76 -18.73 -16.11
N ALA A 108 0.57 -18.85 -15.52
CA ALA A 108 0.42 -18.91 -14.07
C ALA A 108 1.39 -19.96 -13.49
N LEU A 109 2.36 -19.50 -12.67
CA LEU A 109 3.18 -20.40 -11.88
C LEU A 109 2.23 -21.20 -10.99
N ASP A 110 2.42 -22.52 -11.01
CA ASP A 110 1.64 -23.56 -10.32
C ASP A 110 0.81 -22.99 -9.15
N ARG A 111 -0.51 -22.91 -9.36
CA ARG A 111 -1.46 -22.46 -8.35
C ARG A 111 -1.49 -23.54 -7.27
N GLY A 112 -0.55 -23.48 -6.32
CA GLY A 112 -0.66 -24.24 -5.08
C GLY A 112 -2.07 -24.03 -4.51
N PRO A 113 -2.69 -25.06 -3.92
CA PRO A 113 -4.08 -24.96 -3.49
C PRO A 113 -4.22 -23.77 -2.55
N MET A 114 -5.04 -22.80 -2.97
CA MET A 114 -5.58 -21.78 -2.08
C MET A 114 -6.63 -22.50 -1.25
N ASP A 115 -6.21 -23.12 -0.15
CA ASP A 115 -7.13 -23.70 0.82
C ASP A 115 -8.01 -22.57 1.36
N THR A 116 -9.22 -22.48 0.81
CA THR A 116 -10.33 -21.71 1.36
C THR A 116 -11.14 -22.67 2.24
N GLU A 117 -10.65 -22.90 3.46
CA GLU A 117 -11.50 -23.27 4.60
C GLU A 117 -11.49 -22.12 5.62
#